data_AF-A0AAD6IG38-F1
#
_entry.id   AF-A0AAD6IG38-F1
#
_cell.length_a   1.000
_cell.length_b   1.000
_cell.length_c   1.000
_cell.angle_alpha   90.00
_cell.angle_beta   90.00
_cell.angle_gamma   90.00
#
_symmetry.space_group_name_H-M   'P 1'
#
loop_
_entity.id
_entity.type
_entity.pdbx_description
1 polymer ?
#
loop_
_entity_poly.entity_id
_entity_poly.type
_entity_poly.pdbx_seq_one_letter_code
_entity_poly.pdbx_strand_id
1 'polypeptide(L)'
;MASTAGVEQHAVALSNRSKRRLITPARQEQNRTAQRAYRERQKERRNCSNAQSGRKRKLAPQPSSDVSELLSSSSPDTSSEPTLPSPSQSLTWLPSTNRAGTSPTSLAEPLMNALQTPHDTMWIAILNNALRLGFDVDRLAACSTTYMSPFFKSITAQDSAQDLVVSTFNSSIPIHLQPTMAQILVPHHASLDLIPMPLLRERAIMMCYAMPHAFSLWDFKLDIYTRHALICHRHRADGDCQSWDQRSWEGMPWFLKKWSTAIEE
;
A
#
# COMPACT_ATOMS: atom_id res chain seq x y z
N MET A 1 -5.32 67.48 -29.38
CA MET A 1 -6.41 67.43 -28.38
C MET A 1 -7.03 66.05 -28.48
N ALA A 2 -6.56 65.12 -27.64
CA ALA A 2 -7.31 64.55 -26.49
C ALA A 2 -8.37 63.52 -26.95
N SER A 3 -8.00 62.24 -27.06
CA SER A 3 -8.09 61.19 -26.02
C SER A 3 -9.51 60.65 -25.82
N THR A 4 -9.87 59.62 -26.61
CA THR A 4 -11.08 58.79 -26.44
C THR A 4 -10.69 57.31 -26.54
N ALA A 5 -9.86 56.86 -25.60
CA ALA A 5 -9.50 55.46 -25.42
C ALA A 5 -9.53 55.16 -23.93
N GLY A 6 -10.70 54.79 -23.39
CA GLY A 6 -10.79 54.57 -21.95
C GLY A 6 -12.10 54.03 -21.38
N VAL A 7 -13.14 53.74 -22.18
CA VAL A 7 -14.45 53.36 -21.61
C VAL A 7 -14.85 51.90 -21.89
N GLU A 8 -14.20 51.20 -22.83
CA GLU A 8 -14.65 49.84 -23.21
C GLU A 8 -13.97 48.67 -22.49
N GLN A 9 -12.94 48.90 -21.65
CA GLN A 9 -12.21 47.79 -21.01
C GLN A 9 -12.67 47.45 -19.58
N HIS A 10 -13.56 48.23 -18.97
CA HIS A 10 -14.06 47.94 -17.61
C HIS A 10 -15.36 47.12 -17.56
N ALA A 11 -16.04 46.94 -18.70
CA ALA A 11 -17.32 46.21 -18.77
C ALA A 11 -17.18 44.69 -18.93
N VAL A 12 -16.00 44.19 -19.32
CA VAL A 12 -15.77 42.75 -19.58
C VAL A 12 -15.17 42.01 -18.38
N ALA A 13 -14.70 42.73 -17.35
CA ALA A 13 -13.99 42.13 -16.21
C ALA A 13 -14.88 41.63 -15.04
N LEU A 14 -16.20 41.72 -15.13
CA LEU A 14 -17.12 41.32 -14.04
C LEU A 14 -18.00 40.08 -14.33
N SER A 15 -17.89 39.45 -15.51
CA SER A 15 -18.77 38.32 -15.85
C SER A 15 -18.34 36.96 -15.29
N ASN A 16 -17.18 36.87 -14.62
CA ASN A 16 -16.63 35.59 -14.13
C ASN A 16 -16.56 35.45 -12.60
N ARG A 17 -17.42 36.16 -11.86
CA ARG A 17 -17.71 35.76 -10.47
C ARG A 17 -18.56 34.49 -10.50
N SER A 18 -17.94 33.35 -10.23
CA SER A 18 -18.59 32.06 -9.97
C SER A 18 -19.86 32.27 -9.14
N LYS A 19 -21.02 32.00 -9.76
CA LYS A 19 -22.33 32.10 -9.11
C LYS A 19 -22.32 31.15 -7.91
N ARG A 20 -22.21 31.70 -6.70
CA ARG A 20 -22.40 30.92 -5.47
C ARG A 20 -23.79 30.32 -5.53
N ARG A 21 -23.88 28.99 -5.62
CA ARG A 21 -25.16 28.29 -5.75
C ARG A 21 -25.97 28.56 -4.47
N LEU A 22 -27.08 29.29 -4.61
CA LEU A 22 -28.06 29.46 -3.54
C LEU A 22 -28.60 28.06 -3.19
N ILE A 23 -28.36 27.62 -1.95
CA ILE A 23 -28.81 26.30 -1.50
C ILE A 23 -30.32 26.38 -1.29
N THR A 24 -31.06 25.77 -2.20
CA THR A 24 -32.52 25.72 -2.14
C THR A 24 -33.01 25.01 -0.87
N PRO A 25 -34.19 25.37 -0.33
CA PRO A 25 -34.73 24.73 0.88
C PRO A 25 -34.88 23.21 0.71
N ALA A 26 -35.23 22.74 -0.50
CA ALA A 26 -35.28 21.32 -0.83
C ALA A 26 -33.90 20.63 -0.71
N ARG A 27 -32.82 21.31 -1.11
CA ARG A 27 -31.45 20.78 -1.00
C ARG A 27 -30.96 20.73 0.44
N GLN A 28 -31.40 21.66 1.27
CA GLN A 28 -31.12 21.63 2.71
C GLN A 28 -31.82 20.45 3.39
N GLU A 29 -33.09 20.20 3.05
CA GLU A 29 -33.83 19.06 3.60
C GLU A 29 -33.19 17.72 3.19
N GLN A 30 -32.82 17.58 1.91
CA GLN A 30 -32.12 16.39 1.44
C GLN A 30 -30.80 16.15 2.19
N ASN A 31 -30.01 17.20 2.44
CA ASN A 31 -28.80 17.09 3.25
C ASN A 31 -29.10 16.74 4.71
N ARG A 32 -30.18 17.28 5.31
CA ARG A 32 -30.61 16.93 6.67
C ARG A 32 -30.98 15.45 6.77
N THR A 33 -31.77 14.93 5.82
CA THR A 33 -32.14 13.50 5.78
C THR A 33 -30.91 12.63 5.58
N ALA A 34 -30.02 12.99 4.63
CA ALA A 34 -28.78 12.25 4.39
C ALA A 34 -27.87 12.23 5.62
N GLN A 35 -27.74 13.36 6.33
CA GLN A 35 -26.93 13.45 7.53
C GLN A 35 -27.52 12.64 8.69
N ARG A 36 -28.85 12.61 8.85
CA ARG A 36 -29.52 11.75 9.85
C ARG A 36 -29.27 10.28 9.55
N ALA A 37 -29.49 9.85 8.31
CA ALA A 37 -29.24 8.47 7.89
C ALA A 37 -27.76 8.06 8.08
N TYR A 38 -26.82 8.97 7.79
CA TYR A 38 -25.40 8.73 8.06
C TYR A 38 -25.13 8.53 9.55
N ARG A 39 -25.67 9.41 10.41
CA ARG A 39 -25.49 9.30 11.87
C ARG A 39 -26.12 8.04 12.44
N GLU A 40 -27.28 7.62 11.94
CA GLU A 40 -27.91 6.35 12.32
C GLU A 40 -27.04 5.16 11.94
N ARG A 41 -26.58 5.07 10.68
CA ARG A 41 -25.69 3.98 10.25
C ARG A 41 -24.39 3.94 11.05
N GLN A 42 -23.83 5.09 11.41
CA GLN A 42 -22.64 5.15 12.27
C GLN A 42 -22.94 4.66 13.70
N LYS A 43 -24.08 5.05 14.27
CA LYS A 43 -24.52 4.58 15.59
C LYS A 43 -24.79 3.08 15.59
N GLU A 44 -25.43 2.54 14.56
CA GLU A 44 -25.66 1.11 14.36
C GLU A 44 -24.34 0.36 14.23
N ARG A 45 -23.39 0.84 13.43
CA ARG A 45 -22.05 0.24 13.32
C ARG A 45 -21.34 0.19 14.68
N ARG A 46 -21.41 1.28 15.45
CA ARG A 46 -20.83 1.35 16.81
C ARG A 46 -21.54 0.43 17.80
N ASN A 47 -22.86 0.30 17.69
CA ASN A 47 -23.65 -0.59 18.54
C ASN A 47 -23.40 -2.06 18.19
N CYS A 48 -23.34 -2.42 16.91
CA CYS A 48 -22.97 -3.77 16.46
C CYS A 48 -21.55 -4.12 16.91
N SER A 49 -20.58 -3.21 16.79
CA SER A 49 -19.23 -3.47 17.31
C SER A 49 -19.20 -3.63 18.83
N ASN A 50 -19.97 -2.84 19.58
CA ASN A 50 -20.06 -2.98 21.04
C ASN A 50 -20.77 -4.27 21.47
N ALA A 51 -21.83 -4.68 20.76
CA ALA A 51 -22.52 -5.95 21.00
C ALA A 51 -21.61 -7.15 20.74
N GLN A 52 -20.74 -7.06 19.72
CA GLN A 52 -19.74 -8.07 19.40
C GLN A 52 -18.59 -8.10 20.42
N SER A 53 -18.30 -6.97 21.08
CA SER A 53 -17.34 -6.87 22.20
C SER A 53 -17.92 -7.27 23.58
N GLY A 54 -19.22 -7.58 23.67
CA GLY A 54 -19.90 -8.00 24.90
C GLY A 54 -19.51 -9.40 25.40
N ARG A 55 -18.75 -10.18 24.63
CA ARG A 55 -18.01 -11.34 25.16
C ARG A 55 -16.83 -10.82 25.97
N LYS A 56 -17.03 -10.71 27.29
CA LYS A 56 -16.05 -10.30 28.30
C LYS A 56 -14.63 -10.76 27.95
N ARG A 57 -13.81 -9.89 27.36
CA ARG A 57 -12.35 -10.06 27.38
C ARG A 57 -11.94 -9.76 28.82
N LYS A 58 -11.52 -10.80 29.55
CA LYS A 58 -10.83 -10.60 30.84
C LYS A 58 -9.56 -9.81 30.52
N LEU A 59 -9.53 -8.54 30.91
CA LEU A 59 -8.30 -7.76 30.95
C LEU A 59 -7.41 -8.44 32.00
N ALA A 60 -6.29 -9.01 31.55
CA ALA A 60 -5.28 -9.52 32.46
C ALA A 60 -4.69 -8.34 33.26
N PRO A 61 -4.41 -8.50 34.56
CA PRO A 61 -3.79 -7.45 35.34
C PRO A 61 -2.36 -7.21 34.85
N GLN A 62 -2.01 -5.94 34.63
CA GLN A 62 -0.64 -5.49 34.49
C GLN A 62 0.15 -5.86 35.76
N PRO A 63 1.39 -6.34 35.66
CA PRO A 63 2.25 -6.44 36.84
C PRO A 63 2.54 -5.01 37.36
N SER A 64 2.28 -4.80 38.64
CA SER A 64 2.62 -3.59 39.38
C SER A 64 4.13 -3.44 39.45
N SER A 65 4.67 -2.51 38.67
CA SER A 65 5.96 -1.91 38.97
C SER A 65 5.74 -0.83 40.02
N ASP A 66 6.05 -1.17 41.28
CA ASP A 66 6.26 -0.19 42.35
C ASP A 66 7.33 0.81 41.89
N VAL A 67 6.90 2.05 41.69
CA VAL A 67 7.77 3.22 41.74
C VAL A 67 7.13 4.23 42.67
N SER A 68 7.17 3.91 43.96
CA SER A 68 7.05 4.92 45.00
C SER A 68 8.25 5.85 44.90
N GLU A 69 7.94 7.10 44.60
CA GLU A 69 8.25 8.21 45.49
C GLU A 69 9.75 8.50 45.67
N LEU A 70 10.24 9.50 44.93
CA LEU A 70 11.06 10.59 45.47
C LEU A 70 10.99 11.79 44.51
N LEU A 71 9.90 12.56 44.62
CA LEU A 71 9.92 13.98 44.31
C LEU A 71 10.46 14.70 45.56
N SER A 72 11.55 15.45 45.41
CA SER A 72 11.77 16.68 46.20
C SER A 72 12.85 17.56 45.58
N SER A 73 12.45 18.81 45.32
CA SER A 73 13.24 20.05 45.31
C SER A 73 14.42 20.11 44.31
N SER A 74 14.49 21.05 43.37
CA SER A 74 14.50 22.49 43.63
C SER A 74 14.45 23.26 42.31
N SER A 75 13.73 24.37 42.26
CA SER A 75 14.02 25.52 41.37
C SER A 75 14.62 26.63 42.24
N PRO A 76 15.47 27.53 41.71
CA PRO A 76 14.92 28.65 40.94
C PRO A 76 15.76 29.14 39.74
N ASP A 77 15.03 29.82 38.85
CA ASP A 77 15.37 30.88 37.88
C ASP A 77 16.83 31.23 37.56
N THR A 78 17.12 31.31 36.26
CA THR A 78 17.65 32.55 35.66
C THR A 78 17.48 32.59 34.14
N SER A 79 17.00 33.73 33.68
CA SER A 79 16.80 34.19 32.30
C SER A 79 18.06 34.15 31.43
N SER A 80 17.92 33.77 30.15
CA SER A 80 18.58 34.36 28.96
C SER A 80 18.15 33.67 27.66
N GLU A 81 17.47 34.40 26.76
CA GLU A 81 17.54 34.21 25.30
C GLU A 81 19.00 34.46 24.82
N PRO A 82 19.49 34.05 23.61
CA PRO A 82 18.75 34.14 22.34
C PRO A 82 19.11 33.09 21.24
N THR A 83 18.39 33.21 20.10
CA THR A 83 18.87 32.97 18.70
C THR A 83 18.75 31.57 18.07
N LEU A 84 17.94 31.53 17.01
CA LEU A 84 17.83 30.50 15.96
C LEU A 84 19.18 30.23 15.26
N PRO A 85 19.40 29.00 14.76
CA PRO A 85 19.39 28.88 13.30
C PRO A 85 18.75 27.58 12.78
N SER A 86 18.19 27.68 11.56
CA SER A 86 17.95 26.54 10.66
C SER A 86 19.25 25.78 10.39
N PRO A 87 19.19 24.46 10.14
CA PRO A 87 19.63 24.06 8.80
C PRO A 87 18.88 22.86 8.19
N SER A 88 18.85 22.89 6.85
CA SER A 88 18.65 21.78 5.93
C SER A 88 19.33 20.49 6.38
N GLN A 89 18.64 19.35 6.27
CA GLN A 89 19.26 18.03 6.40
C GLN A 89 19.13 17.27 5.09
N SER A 90 20.22 17.32 4.34
CA SER A 90 20.63 16.35 3.35
C SER A 90 20.72 14.95 3.97
N LEU A 91 20.06 13.96 3.37
CA LEU A 91 20.18 12.54 3.73
C LEU A 91 21.55 12.01 3.31
N THR A 92 22.54 12.11 4.19
CA THR A 92 23.81 11.38 4.07
C THR A 92 23.63 9.95 4.58
N TRP A 93 23.85 8.99 3.67
CA TRP A 93 24.02 7.58 3.96
C TRP A 93 25.18 7.34 4.95
N LEU A 94 24.94 6.52 5.98
CA LEU A 94 25.99 6.00 6.86
C LEU A 94 26.25 4.51 6.53
N PRO A 95 27.53 4.07 6.43
CA PRO A 95 27.87 2.68 6.21
C PRO A 95 27.81 1.87 7.49
N SER A 96 27.43 0.60 7.32
CA SER A 96 27.27 -0.41 8.36
C SER A 96 28.62 -0.85 8.94
N THR A 97 28.77 -0.76 10.26
CA THR A 97 29.88 -1.40 10.99
C THR A 97 29.34 -2.44 11.95
N ASN A 98 29.71 -3.69 11.71
CA ASN A 98 29.36 -4.85 12.54
C ASN A 98 29.94 -4.70 13.96
N ARG A 99 29.08 -4.83 14.99
CA ARG A 99 29.54 -5.25 16.32
C ARG A 99 28.46 -6.07 17.03
N ALA A 100 28.88 -7.24 17.49
CA ALA A 100 28.08 -8.24 18.18
C ALA A 100 27.56 -7.75 19.54
N GLY A 101 26.38 -8.26 19.92
CA GLY A 101 25.98 -8.43 21.32
C GLY A 101 25.32 -7.22 21.97
N THR A 102 24.13 -6.84 21.52
CA THR A 102 23.10 -6.21 22.37
C THR A 102 21.77 -6.33 21.64
N SER A 103 20.74 -6.84 22.31
CA SER A 103 19.39 -6.90 21.77
C SER A 103 19.00 -5.51 21.24
N PRO A 104 18.55 -5.38 19.98
CA PRO A 104 18.14 -4.08 19.49
C PRO A 104 16.89 -3.71 20.29
N THR A 105 16.99 -2.67 21.11
CA THR A 105 15.81 -1.95 21.55
C THR A 105 15.17 -1.48 20.26
N SER A 106 14.13 -2.20 19.83
CA SER A 106 13.38 -1.93 18.62
C SER A 106 12.91 -0.49 18.73
N LEU A 107 13.62 0.41 18.04
CA LEU A 107 13.20 1.79 17.86
C LEU A 107 11.81 1.69 17.29
N ALA A 108 10.81 2.13 18.06
CA ALA A 108 9.42 2.09 17.65
C ALA A 108 9.33 2.74 16.27
N GLU A 109 9.18 1.92 15.23
CA GLU A 109 9.11 2.40 13.86
C GLU A 109 7.90 3.33 13.80
N PRO A 110 8.02 4.60 13.36
CA PRO A 110 6.95 5.60 13.45
C PRO A 110 5.62 5.16 12.82
N LEU A 111 5.66 4.14 11.96
CA LEU A 111 4.52 3.52 11.27
C LEU A 111 3.83 2.39 12.06
N MET A 112 4.37 1.98 13.21
CA MET A 112 3.79 0.93 14.06
C MET A 112 2.48 1.36 14.72
N ASN A 113 2.31 2.67 14.94
CA ASN A 113 1.09 3.24 15.52
C ASN A 113 0.12 3.81 14.48
N ALA A 114 0.48 3.76 13.19
CA ALA A 114 -0.44 4.12 12.12
C ALA A 114 -1.46 2.99 11.96
N LEU A 115 -2.76 3.32 12.01
CA LEU A 115 -3.83 2.39 11.65
C LEU A 115 -3.68 2.06 10.16
N GLN A 116 -2.91 1.02 9.84
CA GLN A 116 -2.73 0.58 8.46
C GLN A 116 -4.05 -0.01 7.97
N THR A 117 -4.59 0.57 6.90
CA THR A 117 -5.75 -0.01 6.24
C THR A 117 -5.32 -1.23 5.40
N PRO A 118 -6.23 -2.15 5.03
CA PRO A 118 -5.92 -3.23 4.11
C PRO A 118 -5.32 -2.75 2.77
N HIS A 119 -5.65 -1.53 2.35
CA HIS A 119 -5.05 -0.88 1.19
C HIS A 119 -3.56 -0.59 1.42
N ASP A 120 -3.23 -0.01 2.58
CA ASP A 120 -1.85 0.36 2.90
C ASP A 120 -0.98 -0.88 3.05
N THR A 121 -1.49 -1.94 3.69
CA THR A 121 -0.73 -3.19 3.85
C THR A 121 -0.45 -3.85 2.50
N MET A 122 -1.40 -3.81 1.57
CA MET A 122 -1.22 -4.33 0.22
C MET A 122 -0.11 -3.57 -0.54
N TRP A 123 -0.20 -2.24 -0.63
CA TRP A 123 0.79 -1.47 -1.39
C TRP A 123 2.18 -1.52 -0.78
N ILE A 124 2.29 -1.48 0.55
CA ILE A 124 3.59 -1.65 1.21
C ILE A 124 4.17 -3.04 0.91
N ALA A 125 3.34 -4.08 0.92
CA ALA A 125 3.80 -5.43 0.60
C ALA A 125 4.28 -5.55 -0.86
N ILE A 126 3.53 -4.98 -1.81
CA ILE A 126 3.91 -4.95 -3.23
C ILE A 126 5.21 -4.16 -3.45
N LEU A 127 5.37 -3.01 -2.80
CA LEU A 127 6.60 -2.20 -2.89
C LEU A 127 7.80 -2.94 -2.29
N ASN A 128 7.63 -3.58 -1.14
CA ASN A 128 8.69 -4.40 -0.54
C ASN A 128 9.10 -5.54 -1.47
N ASN A 129 8.15 -6.20 -2.12
CA ASN A 129 8.44 -7.25 -3.10
C ASN A 129 9.18 -6.69 -4.31
N ALA A 130 8.77 -5.53 -4.85
CA ALA A 130 9.49 -4.86 -5.93
C ALA A 130 10.95 -4.55 -5.57
N LEU A 131 11.18 -4.02 -4.35
CA LEU A 131 12.52 -3.76 -3.84
C LEU A 131 13.35 -5.04 -3.66
N ARG A 132 12.75 -6.14 -3.20
CA ARG A 132 13.43 -7.46 -3.10
C ARG A 132 13.82 -8.02 -4.46
N LEU A 133 13.01 -7.75 -5.49
CA LEU A 133 13.28 -8.18 -6.85
C LEU A 133 14.21 -7.23 -7.61
N GLY A 134 14.59 -6.08 -7.02
CA GLY A 134 15.45 -5.08 -7.66
C GLY A 134 14.76 -4.28 -8.76
N PHE A 135 13.44 -4.12 -8.68
CA PHE A 135 12.69 -3.33 -9.66
C PHE A 135 12.95 -1.84 -9.46
N ASP A 136 12.96 -1.10 -10.57
CA ASP A 136 12.96 0.35 -10.57
C ASP A 136 11.56 0.84 -10.14
N VAL A 137 11.49 1.37 -8.92
CA VAL A 137 10.24 1.82 -8.29
C VAL A 137 9.60 2.96 -9.08
N ASP A 138 10.39 3.85 -9.68
CA ASP A 138 9.87 5.00 -10.43
C ASP A 138 9.19 4.53 -11.72
N ARG A 139 9.82 3.57 -12.42
CA ARG A 139 9.20 2.94 -13.61
C ARG A 139 7.95 2.15 -13.26
N LEU A 140 7.95 1.45 -12.13
CA LEU A 140 6.79 0.70 -11.69
C LEU A 140 5.62 1.62 -11.29
N ALA A 141 5.92 2.71 -10.58
CA ALA A 141 4.94 3.72 -10.16
C ALA A 141 4.30 4.45 -11.34
N ALA A 142 4.99 4.56 -12.48
CA ALA A 142 4.44 5.11 -13.72
C ALA A 142 3.26 4.27 -14.27
N CYS A 143 3.06 3.05 -13.79
CA CYS A 143 1.92 2.18 -14.15
C CYS A 143 1.76 1.97 -15.67
N SER A 144 2.86 2.00 -16.44
CA SER A 144 2.79 1.86 -17.90
C SER A 144 2.30 0.48 -18.31
N THR A 145 1.34 0.41 -19.22
CA THR A 145 0.83 -0.85 -19.78
C THR A 145 1.88 -1.63 -20.57
N THR A 146 2.95 -0.96 -21.02
CA THR A 146 4.05 -1.56 -21.78
C THR A 146 5.22 -2.01 -20.91
N TYR A 147 5.14 -1.88 -19.58
CA TYR A 147 6.23 -2.27 -18.71
C TYR A 147 6.29 -3.80 -18.55
N MET A 148 7.16 -4.42 -19.36
CA MET A 148 7.37 -5.86 -19.38
C MET A 148 8.27 -6.31 -18.23
N SER A 149 8.04 -7.54 -17.78
CA SER A 149 8.87 -8.18 -16.75
C SER A 149 10.34 -8.29 -17.19
N PRO A 150 11.31 -8.00 -16.30
CA PRO A 150 12.71 -8.27 -16.54
C PRO A 150 13.05 -9.78 -16.50
N PHE A 151 12.15 -10.63 -16.01
CA PHE A 151 12.36 -12.09 -16.00
C PHE A 151 12.06 -12.73 -17.35
N PHE A 152 11.21 -12.11 -18.17
CA PHE A 152 10.93 -12.61 -19.50
C PHE A 152 12.17 -12.52 -20.38
N LYS A 153 12.55 -13.64 -20.98
CA LYS A 153 13.67 -13.74 -21.92
C LYS A 153 13.14 -14.17 -23.28
N SER A 154 13.44 -13.38 -24.32
CA SER A 154 13.12 -13.77 -25.69
C SER A 154 13.99 -14.97 -26.08
N ILE A 155 13.37 -16.12 -26.25
CA ILE A 155 14.04 -17.38 -26.60
C ILE A 155 14.44 -17.34 -28.08
N THR A 156 15.69 -17.66 -28.38
CA THR A 156 16.18 -17.89 -29.75
C THR A 156 16.30 -19.39 -30.03
N ALA A 157 16.44 -19.79 -31.29
CA ALA A 157 16.52 -21.20 -31.68
C ALA A 157 17.73 -21.95 -31.10
N GLN A 158 18.69 -21.23 -30.53
CA GLN A 158 19.92 -21.74 -29.93
C GLN A 158 19.83 -21.90 -28.41
N ASP A 159 18.79 -21.36 -27.76
CA ASP A 159 18.66 -21.35 -26.31
C ASP A 159 17.99 -22.62 -25.80
N SER A 160 18.66 -23.35 -24.89
CA SER A 160 18.02 -24.41 -24.12
C SER A 160 17.18 -23.79 -23.00
N ALA A 161 15.92 -24.23 -22.86
CA ALA A 161 15.04 -23.76 -21.79
C ALA A 161 15.64 -23.97 -20.39
N GLN A 162 16.46 -25.01 -20.20
CA GLN A 162 17.12 -25.31 -18.94
C GLN A 162 18.16 -24.25 -18.57
N ASP A 163 18.94 -23.77 -19.55
CA ASP A 163 19.97 -22.76 -19.33
C ASP A 163 19.36 -21.39 -18.99
N LEU A 164 18.21 -21.07 -19.60
CA LEU A 164 17.44 -19.88 -19.26
C LEU A 164 16.93 -19.93 -17.81
N VAL A 165 16.49 -21.09 -17.33
CA VAL A 165 16.04 -21.26 -15.93
C VAL A 165 17.22 -21.11 -14.96
N VAL A 166 18.31 -21.81 -15.21
CA VAL A 166 19.51 -21.76 -14.35
C VAL A 166 20.05 -20.34 -14.26
N SER A 167 20.11 -19.61 -15.38
CA SER A 167 20.57 -18.22 -15.41
C SER A 167 19.61 -17.21 -14.76
N THR A 168 18.35 -17.57 -14.50
CA THR A 168 17.37 -16.70 -13.84
C THR A 168 17.25 -17.00 -12.35
N PHE A 169 17.69 -18.18 -11.90
CA PHE A 169 17.64 -18.55 -10.50
C PHE A 169 18.62 -17.72 -9.67
N ASN A 170 18.12 -17.10 -8.60
CA ASN A 170 18.93 -16.33 -7.67
C ASN A 170 18.53 -16.69 -6.24
N SER A 171 19.47 -17.29 -5.49
CA SER A 171 19.27 -17.69 -4.09
C SER A 171 18.98 -16.51 -3.16
N SER A 172 19.24 -15.27 -3.58
CA SER A 172 18.93 -14.05 -2.83
C SER A 172 17.45 -13.66 -2.91
N ILE A 173 16.72 -14.19 -3.90
CA ILE A 173 15.28 -13.94 -4.07
C ILE A 173 14.50 -14.96 -3.22
N PRO A 174 13.55 -14.50 -2.37
CA PRO A 174 12.70 -15.40 -1.59
C PRO A 174 11.98 -16.42 -2.45
N ILE A 175 11.83 -17.65 -1.94
CA ILE A 175 11.31 -18.80 -2.70
C ILE A 175 9.98 -18.53 -3.43
N HIS A 176 9.03 -17.82 -2.81
CA HIS A 176 7.73 -17.54 -3.42
C HIS A 176 7.73 -16.37 -4.42
N LEU A 177 8.81 -15.60 -4.48
CA LEU A 177 9.02 -14.54 -5.46
C LEU A 177 9.92 -14.99 -6.63
N GLN A 178 10.61 -16.12 -6.50
CA GLN A 178 11.42 -16.67 -7.59
C GLN A 178 10.60 -16.82 -8.87
N PRO A 179 11.20 -16.52 -10.04
CA PRO A 179 10.48 -16.57 -11.31
C PRO A 179 10.08 -18.00 -11.65
N THR A 180 8.82 -18.18 -12.06
CA THR A 180 8.29 -19.43 -12.58
C THR A 180 8.70 -19.63 -14.04
N MET A 181 8.47 -20.83 -14.56
CA MET A 181 8.77 -21.14 -15.96
C MET A 181 7.98 -20.22 -16.92
N ALA A 182 6.68 -20.02 -16.66
CA ALA A 182 5.87 -19.12 -17.47
C ALA A 182 6.39 -17.68 -17.46
N GLN A 183 6.92 -17.19 -16.32
CA GLN A 183 7.51 -15.85 -16.26
C GLN A 183 8.74 -15.72 -17.14
N ILE A 184 9.54 -16.78 -17.29
CA ILE A 184 10.74 -16.76 -18.12
C ILE A 184 10.37 -16.81 -19.61
N LEU A 185 9.42 -17.68 -19.98
CA LEU A 185 9.16 -18.03 -21.38
C LEU A 185 8.06 -17.18 -22.04
N VAL A 186 7.16 -16.55 -21.27
CA VAL A 186 5.97 -15.88 -21.79
C VAL A 186 6.05 -14.36 -21.57
N PRO A 187 5.83 -13.52 -22.61
CA PRO A 187 5.77 -12.08 -22.44
C PRO A 187 4.63 -11.70 -21.49
N HIS A 188 4.95 -10.97 -20.42
CA HIS A 188 3.97 -10.54 -19.44
C HIS A 188 4.37 -9.23 -18.75
N HIS A 189 3.38 -8.60 -18.12
CA HIS A 189 3.56 -7.32 -17.45
C HIS A 189 4.22 -7.51 -16.07
N ALA A 190 5.17 -6.62 -15.75
CA ALA A 190 6.03 -6.71 -14.56
C ALA A 190 5.27 -6.71 -13.22
N SER A 191 4.04 -6.18 -13.20
CA SER A 191 3.19 -6.20 -12.00
C SER A 191 2.94 -7.62 -11.48
N LEU A 192 2.75 -8.60 -12.37
CA LEU A 192 2.44 -9.96 -11.95
C LEU A 192 3.58 -10.56 -11.11
N ASP A 193 4.82 -10.14 -11.33
CA ASP A 193 5.99 -10.62 -10.61
C ASP A 193 5.97 -10.31 -9.12
N LEU A 194 5.24 -9.26 -8.74
CA LEU A 194 5.18 -8.72 -7.39
C LEU A 194 4.28 -9.55 -6.45
N ILE A 195 3.52 -10.49 -7.01
CA ILE A 195 2.57 -11.34 -6.29
C ILE A 195 3.31 -12.59 -5.78
N PRO A 196 3.43 -12.83 -4.46
CA PRO A 196 4.23 -13.95 -3.94
C PRO A 196 3.44 -15.27 -3.92
N MET A 197 2.65 -15.53 -4.96
CA MET A 197 1.92 -16.78 -5.17
C MET A 197 2.40 -17.37 -6.50
N PRO A 198 3.43 -18.25 -6.50
CA PRO A 198 4.02 -18.79 -7.73
C PRO A 198 2.99 -19.39 -8.68
N LEU A 199 2.09 -20.24 -8.14
CA LEU A 199 1.08 -20.93 -8.95
C LEU A 199 0.08 -19.95 -9.59
N LEU A 200 -0.36 -18.93 -8.83
CA LEU A 200 -1.27 -17.90 -9.34
C LEU A 200 -0.61 -17.10 -10.46
N ARG A 201 0.66 -16.69 -10.29
CA ARG A 201 1.41 -15.96 -11.32
C ARG A 201 1.55 -16.79 -12.59
N GLU A 202 1.99 -18.03 -12.45
CA GLU A 202 2.18 -18.95 -13.58
C GLU A 202 0.89 -19.15 -14.37
N ARG A 203 -0.20 -19.51 -13.69
CA ARG A 203 -1.51 -19.71 -14.34
C ARG A 203 -2.04 -18.42 -14.96
N ALA A 204 -1.98 -17.29 -14.25
CA ALA A 204 -2.44 -16.02 -14.80
C ALA A 204 -1.68 -15.63 -16.07
N ILE A 205 -0.36 -15.79 -16.09
CA ILE A 205 0.48 -15.52 -17.27
C ILE A 205 0.09 -16.43 -18.43
N MET A 206 0.00 -17.73 -18.18
CA MET A 206 -0.39 -18.71 -19.20
C MET A 206 -1.77 -18.41 -19.77
N MET A 207 -2.76 -18.10 -18.92
CA MET A 207 -4.13 -17.80 -19.36
C MET A 207 -4.21 -16.49 -20.14
N CYS A 208 -3.50 -15.44 -19.69
CA CYS A 208 -3.41 -14.18 -20.44
C CYS A 208 -2.86 -14.38 -21.85
N TYR A 209 -1.88 -15.27 -21.99
CA TYR A 209 -1.21 -15.54 -23.26
C TYR A 209 -2.02 -16.48 -24.16
N ALA A 210 -2.50 -17.60 -23.62
CA ALA A 210 -3.19 -18.64 -24.39
C ALA A 210 -4.66 -18.31 -24.66
N MET A 211 -5.32 -17.59 -23.75
CA MET A 211 -6.76 -17.31 -23.81
C MET A 211 -7.09 -15.84 -23.49
N PRO A 212 -6.53 -14.86 -24.22
CA PRO A 212 -6.71 -13.43 -23.92
C PRO A 212 -8.17 -12.94 -24.01
N HIS A 213 -9.02 -13.65 -24.73
CA HIS A 213 -10.46 -13.34 -24.83
C HIS A 213 -11.27 -13.83 -23.63
N ALA A 214 -10.78 -14.85 -22.90
CA ALA A 214 -11.43 -15.41 -21.72
C ALA A 214 -10.83 -14.87 -20.42
N PHE A 215 -9.53 -14.51 -20.44
CA PHE A 215 -8.81 -14.01 -19.28
C PHE A 215 -8.21 -12.62 -19.58
N SER A 216 -8.85 -11.58 -19.05
CA SER A 216 -8.41 -10.19 -19.19
C SER A 216 -7.36 -9.83 -18.13
N LEU A 217 -6.11 -9.63 -18.56
CA LEU A 217 -5.02 -9.16 -17.68
C LEU A 217 -5.36 -7.84 -16.98
N TRP A 218 -6.03 -6.93 -17.70
CA TRP A 218 -6.40 -5.63 -17.15
C TRP A 218 -7.40 -5.77 -16.00
N ASP A 219 -8.44 -6.59 -16.17
CA ASP A 219 -9.42 -6.83 -15.10
C ASP A 219 -8.81 -7.54 -13.91
N PHE A 220 -7.90 -8.50 -14.16
CA PHE A 220 -7.16 -9.19 -13.12
C PHE A 220 -6.30 -8.23 -12.29
N LYS A 221 -5.53 -7.36 -12.96
CA LYS A 221 -4.75 -6.30 -12.31
C LYS A 221 -5.64 -5.33 -11.55
N LEU A 222 -6.76 -4.90 -12.13
CA LEU A 222 -7.69 -3.97 -11.49
C LEU A 222 -8.28 -4.56 -10.21
N ASP A 223 -8.64 -5.84 -10.25
CA ASP A 223 -9.16 -6.55 -9.08
C ASP A 223 -8.11 -6.60 -7.96
N ILE A 224 -6.85 -6.92 -8.30
CA ILE A 224 -5.74 -6.98 -7.35
C ILE A 224 -5.42 -5.59 -6.79
N TYR A 225 -4.94 -4.67 -7.62
CA TYR A 225 -4.31 -3.41 -7.19
C TYR A 225 -5.29 -2.30 -6.85
N THR A 226 -6.53 -2.33 -7.36
CA THR A 226 -7.50 -1.24 -7.17
C THR A 226 -8.70 -1.69 -6.35
N ARG A 227 -9.13 -2.94 -6.46
CA ARG A 227 -10.28 -3.47 -5.72
C ARG A 227 -9.90 -4.30 -4.49
N HIS A 228 -8.62 -4.31 -4.12
CA HIS A 228 -8.14 -4.92 -2.87
C HIS A 228 -8.51 -6.41 -2.80
N ALA A 229 -8.42 -7.11 -3.93
CA ALA A 229 -8.72 -8.52 -3.97
C ALA A 229 -7.79 -9.36 -3.10
N LEU A 230 -6.57 -8.88 -2.85
CA LEU A 230 -5.59 -9.53 -2.00
C LEU A 230 -5.25 -8.64 -0.81
N ILE A 231 -5.18 -9.23 0.38
CA ILE A 231 -4.81 -8.56 1.63
C ILE A 231 -3.52 -9.21 2.13
N CYS A 232 -2.49 -8.41 2.38
CA CYS A 232 -1.30 -8.86 3.08
C CYS A 232 -1.47 -8.61 4.58
N HIS A 233 -1.41 -9.67 5.37
CA HIS A 233 -1.32 -9.63 6.82
C HIS A 233 0.13 -9.37 7.20
N ARG A 234 0.40 -8.30 7.96
CA ARG A 234 1.76 -7.99 8.45
C ARG A 234 2.09 -8.72 9.75
N HIS A 235 1.08 -9.00 10.55
CA HIS A 235 1.24 -9.65 11.84
C HIS A 235 0.22 -10.77 12.01
N ARG A 236 0.69 -11.95 12.37
CA ARG A 236 -0.15 -13.08 12.80
C ARG A 236 0.16 -13.41 14.25
N ALA A 237 -0.80 -14.04 14.92
CA ALA A 237 -0.60 -14.57 16.27
C ALA A 237 0.55 -15.60 16.35
N ASP A 238 0.93 -16.19 15.21
CA ASP A 238 1.95 -17.23 15.06
C ASP A 238 3.34 -16.68 14.61
N GLY A 239 3.48 -15.36 14.45
CA GLY A 239 4.75 -14.71 14.11
C GLY A 239 4.67 -13.63 13.02
N ASP A 240 5.85 -13.11 12.67
CA ASP A 240 6.00 -12.06 11.67
C ASP A 240 5.69 -12.58 10.26
N CYS A 241 4.82 -11.87 9.55
CA CYS A 241 4.40 -12.21 8.20
C CYS A 241 5.18 -11.37 7.20
N GLN A 242 6.06 -12.01 6.44
CA GLN A 242 6.83 -11.33 5.41
C GLN A 242 5.97 -11.11 4.16
N SER A 243 6.19 -9.97 3.48
CA SER A 243 5.40 -9.61 2.29
C SER A 243 5.62 -10.57 1.13
N TRP A 244 6.75 -11.29 1.11
CA TRP A 244 7.09 -12.30 0.10
C TRP A 244 6.75 -13.73 0.53
N ASP A 245 6.15 -13.94 1.70
CA ASP A 245 5.62 -15.23 2.10
C ASP A 245 4.18 -15.35 1.61
N GLN A 246 3.87 -16.41 0.85
CA GLN A 246 2.53 -16.68 0.35
C GLN A 246 1.49 -16.77 1.46
N ARG A 247 1.86 -17.33 2.62
CA ARG A 247 0.95 -17.52 3.76
C ARG A 247 0.47 -16.21 4.34
N SER A 248 1.24 -15.14 4.18
CA SER A 248 0.90 -13.79 4.65
C SER A 248 -0.27 -13.17 3.89
N TRP A 249 -0.68 -13.75 2.76
CA TRP A 249 -1.71 -13.16 1.91
C TRP A 249 -3.03 -13.92 1.99
N GLU A 250 -4.11 -13.18 1.90
CA GLU A 250 -5.47 -13.68 1.85
C GLU A 250 -6.20 -13.09 0.65
N GLY A 251 -6.83 -13.96 -0.15
CA GLY A 251 -7.68 -13.54 -1.25
C GLY A 251 -9.13 -13.34 -0.80
N MET A 252 -9.75 -12.27 -1.25
CA MET A 252 -11.16 -11.99 -0.97
C MET A 252 -12.04 -13.06 -1.63
N PRO A 253 -13.12 -13.54 -0.96
CA PRO A 253 -13.94 -14.63 -1.48
C PRO A 253 -14.51 -14.39 -2.89
N TRP A 254 -14.88 -13.15 -3.20
CA TRP A 254 -15.39 -12.79 -4.53
C TRP A 254 -14.31 -12.88 -5.62
N PHE A 255 -13.06 -12.60 -5.27
CA PHE A 255 -11.92 -12.69 -6.19
C PHE A 255 -11.58 -14.15 -6.45
N LEU A 256 -11.50 -14.97 -5.38
CA LEU A 256 -11.27 -16.41 -5.49
C LEU A 256 -12.32 -17.07 -6.40
N LYS A 257 -13.59 -16.71 -6.21
CA LYS A 257 -14.69 -17.20 -7.05
C LYS A 257 -14.59 -16.75 -8.50
N LYS A 258 -14.23 -15.48 -8.75
CA LYS A 258 -14.18 -14.92 -10.11
C LYS A 258 -13.02 -15.51 -10.91
N TRP A 259 -11.87 -15.71 -10.26
CA TRP A 259 -10.63 -16.16 -10.88
C TRP A 259 -10.29 -17.60 -10.51
N SER A 260 -11.31 -18.41 -10.20
CA SER A 260 -11.14 -19.79 -9.74
C SER A 260 -10.33 -20.62 -10.71
N THR A 261 -10.49 -20.40 -12.02
CA THR A 261 -9.68 -21.08 -13.05
C THR A 261 -8.17 -20.88 -12.89
N ALA A 262 -7.73 -19.72 -12.41
CA ALA A 262 -6.31 -19.45 -12.17
C ALA A 262 -5.84 -19.86 -10.76
N ILE A 263 -6.76 -20.17 -9.84
CA ILE A 263 -6.49 -20.34 -8.41
C ILE A 263 -6.68 -21.80 -7.97
N GLU A 264 -7.75 -22.44 -8.40
CA GLU A 264 -8.18 -23.78 -8.00
C GLU A 264 -7.79 -24.79 -9.08
N GLU A 265 -6.87 -25.69 -8.72
CA GLU A 265 -6.63 -27.01 -9.31
C GLU A 265 -5.60 -27.73 -8.43
#